data_AF-A0AA40GH74-F1
#
_entry.id   AF-A0AA40GH74-F1
#
_cell.length_a   1.000
_cell.length_b   1.000
_cell.length_c   1.000
_cell.angle_alpha   90.00
_cell.angle_beta   90.00
_cell.angle_gamma   90.00
#
_symmetry.space_group_name_H-M   'P 1'
#
loop_
_entity.id
_entity.type
_entity.pdbx_description
1 polymer ?
#
loop_
_entity_poly.entity_id
_entity_poly.type
_entity_poly.pdbx_seq_one_letter_code
_entity_poly.pdbx_strand_id
1 'polypeptide(L)'
;MENDRLAIVYVANEDKELTLAITYGQTIEDLCLKVCKSLGIGPVARHLFALRNHYTKLWYPSAYHLEMKDKNKFDFRLRFKPSSLQRLKHVDVNAYDYYFQQARSDVMDNKVPDIVYERHKQELIGLGVSDMYRVMLEKRLPRETVESEYRKYIPRECIKRHAFFIKKPIHNALRKISGYDANYVKEQYLKQFECMAPNYPYEEYEALMDRGLQNPPAKVILRVNVNEIKYSETLATPWTTLCAIEDLCFVSIRFKIYY
;
A
#
# COMPACT_ATOMS: atom_id res chain seq x y z
N MET A 1 8.95 -35.28 -15.20
CA MET A 1 8.41 -35.05 -13.84
C MET A 1 8.59 -33.57 -13.55
N GLU A 2 7.52 -32.79 -13.70
CA GLU A 2 7.51 -31.36 -13.39
C GLU A 2 7.71 -31.19 -11.90
N ASN A 3 8.84 -30.61 -11.52
CA ASN A 3 9.16 -30.36 -10.12
C ASN A 3 8.44 -29.06 -9.73
N ASP A 4 7.13 -29.16 -9.48
CA ASP A 4 6.30 -28.04 -9.04
C ASP A 4 6.92 -27.44 -7.78
N ARG A 5 7.35 -26.17 -7.88
CA ARG A 5 7.84 -25.42 -6.72
C ARG A 5 6.73 -24.54 -6.19
N LEU A 6 6.85 -24.12 -4.93
CA LEU A 6 5.86 -23.29 -4.27
C LEU A 6 6.37 -21.86 -4.09
N ALA A 7 5.53 -20.89 -4.45
CA ALA A 7 5.67 -19.49 -4.10
C ALA A 7 4.72 -19.16 -2.94
N ILE A 8 5.22 -18.40 -1.97
CA ILE A 8 4.45 -17.85 -0.86
C ILE A 8 4.19 -16.38 -1.17
N VAL A 9 2.92 -16.01 -1.22
CA VAL A 9 2.48 -14.64 -1.48
C VAL A 9 1.71 -14.11 -0.29
N TYR A 10 2.27 -13.10 0.36
CA TYR A 10 1.62 -12.35 1.43
C TYR A 10 0.66 -11.33 0.81
N VAL A 11 -0.59 -11.34 1.25
CA VAL A 11 -1.62 -10.38 0.80
C VAL A 11 -1.98 -9.40 1.92
N ALA A 12 -2.58 -8.28 1.56
CA ALA A 12 -2.93 -7.21 2.51
C ALA A 12 -4.09 -7.57 3.45
N ASN A 13 -4.92 -8.55 3.08
CA ASN A 13 -5.93 -9.09 3.98
C ASN A 13 -5.22 -9.81 5.12
N GLU A 14 -5.35 -9.26 6.33
CA GLU A 14 -4.68 -9.78 7.52
C GLU A 14 -4.85 -11.30 7.64
N ASP A 15 -3.74 -11.97 7.95
CA ASP A 15 -3.61 -13.43 8.17
C ASP A 15 -3.75 -14.35 6.95
N LYS A 16 -3.89 -13.81 5.72
CA LYS A 16 -3.92 -14.63 4.51
C LYS A 16 -2.54 -14.64 3.82
N GLU A 17 -1.94 -15.82 3.77
CA GLU A 17 -0.86 -16.13 2.82
C GLU A 17 -1.39 -17.10 1.77
N LEU A 18 -0.92 -16.93 0.54
CA LEU A 18 -1.27 -17.80 -0.57
C LEU A 18 -0.05 -18.63 -0.93
N THR A 19 -0.20 -19.95 -0.91
CA THR A 19 0.81 -20.87 -1.42
C THR A 19 0.39 -21.31 -2.82
N LEU A 20 1.16 -20.92 -3.83
CA LEU A 20 0.84 -21.14 -5.24
C LEU A 20 1.93 -21.96 -5.91
N ALA A 21 1.52 -22.98 -6.67
CA ALA A 21 2.43 -23.74 -7.50
C ALA A 21 2.99 -22.85 -8.63
N ILE A 22 4.30 -22.89 -8.82
CA ILE A 22 5.03 -22.24 -9.90
C ILE A 22 5.68 -23.29 -10.77
N THR A 23 5.55 -23.10 -12.09
CA THR A 23 6.15 -23.95 -13.10
C THR A 23 7.27 -23.20 -13.82
N TYR A 24 8.20 -23.95 -14.43
CA TYR A 24 9.31 -23.37 -15.17
C TYR A 24 8.80 -22.47 -16.31
N GLY A 25 9.46 -21.33 -16.51
CA GLY A 25 9.12 -20.37 -17.57
C GLY A 25 7.98 -19.40 -17.22
N GLN A 26 7.33 -19.54 -16.06
CA GLN A 26 6.34 -18.55 -15.62
C GLN A 26 6.96 -17.20 -15.31
N THR A 27 6.22 -16.15 -15.60
CA THR A 27 6.57 -14.77 -15.29
C THR A 27 5.96 -14.31 -13.97
N ILE A 28 6.42 -13.16 -13.49
CA ILE A 28 5.80 -12.45 -12.36
C ILE A 28 4.34 -12.09 -12.69
N GLU A 29 4.02 -11.75 -13.93
CA GLU A 29 2.66 -11.53 -14.38
C GLU A 29 1.80 -12.79 -14.19
N ASP A 30 2.27 -13.96 -14.59
CA ASP A 30 1.52 -15.22 -14.43
C ASP A 30 1.17 -15.51 -12.96
N LEU A 31 2.12 -15.27 -12.05
CA LEU A 31 1.89 -15.41 -10.61
C LEU A 31 0.91 -14.34 -10.10
N CYS A 32 1.04 -13.09 -10.55
CA CYS A 32 0.10 -12.02 -10.24
C CYS A 32 -1.33 -12.38 -10.67
N LEU A 33 -1.51 -13.00 -11.84
CA LEU A 33 -2.79 -13.49 -12.34
C LEU A 33 -3.38 -14.58 -11.45
N LYS A 34 -2.56 -15.55 -11.01
CA LYS A 34 -3.00 -16.60 -10.08
C LYS A 34 -3.48 -16.01 -8.76
N VAL A 35 -2.75 -15.03 -8.22
CA VAL A 35 -3.13 -14.31 -6.99
C VAL A 35 -4.45 -13.56 -7.20
N CYS A 36 -4.58 -12.76 -8.25
CA CYS A 36 -5.81 -12.02 -8.55
C CYS A 36 -7.03 -12.93 -8.64
N LYS A 37 -6.92 -14.07 -9.35
CA LYS A 37 -7.99 -15.07 -9.44
C LYS A 37 -8.38 -15.61 -8.06
N SER A 38 -7.41 -15.93 -7.21
CA SER A 38 -7.67 -16.43 -5.84
C SER A 38 -8.32 -15.40 -4.90
N LEU A 39 -8.19 -14.11 -5.22
CA LEU A 39 -8.77 -12.99 -4.48
C LEU A 39 -10.06 -12.45 -5.13
N GLY A 40 -10.48 -13.01 -6.26
CA GLY A 40 -11.64 -12.51 -7.00
C GLY A 40 -11.43 -11.14 -7.65
N ILE A 41 -10.18 -10.73 -7.86
CA ILE A 41 -9.83 -9.49 -8.57
C ILE A 41 -9.97 -9.74 -10.06
N GLY A 42 -10.81 -8.93 -10.71
CA GLY A 42 -11.16 -9.01 -12.12
C GLY A 42 -10.04 -8.57 -13.06
N PRO A 43 -10.18 -8.93 -14.35
CA PRO A 43 -9.14 -8.69 -15.36
C PRO A 43 -8.88 -7.20 -15.67
N VAL A 44 -9.83 -6.32 -15.35
CA VAL A 44 -9.64 -4.87 -15.51
C VAL A 44 -8.77 -4.30 -14.40
N ALA A 45 -9.03 -4.66 -13.14
CA ALA A 45 -8.32 -4.12 -11.99
C ALA A 45 -6.97 -4.79 -11.71
N ARG A 46 -6.73 -6.01 -12.23
CA ARG A 46 -5.47 -6.76 -11.99
C ARG A 46 -4.19 -5.96 -12.33
N HIS A 47 -4.26 -5.06 -13.32
CA HIS A 47 -3.12 -4.27 -13.78
C HIS A 47 -2.70 -3.18 -12.79
N LEU A 48 -3.52 -2.93 -11.76
CA LEU A 48 -3.17 -2.04 -10.65
C LEU A 48 -2.23 -2.69 -9.63
N PHE A 49 -2.07 -4.02 -9.71
CA PHE A 49 -1.33 -4.83 -8.76
C PHE A 49 0.03 -5.27 -9.30
N ALA A 50 0.97 -5.47 -8.37
CA ALA A 50 2.28 -6.00 -8.66
C ALA A 50 2.80 -6.86 -7.51
N LEU A 51 3.90 -7.58 -7.76
CA LEU A 51 4.63 -8.34 -6.77
C LEU A 51 5.95 -7.65 -6.46
N ARG A 52 6.30 -7.58 -5.17
CA ARG A 52 7.64 -7.23 -4.71
C ARG A 52 8.23 -8.34 -3.88
N ASN A 53 9.55 -8.37 -3.80
CA ASN A 53 10.25 -9.30 -2.93
C ASN A 53 9.88 -9.02 -1.46
N HIS A 54 9.55 -10.07 -0.71
CA HIS A 54 9.14 -9.93 0.68
C HIS A 54 10.23 -9.36 1.59
N TYR A 55 11.51 -9.61 1.30
CA TYR A 55 12.61 -9.19 2.16
C TYR A 55 13.19 -7.84 1.72
N THR A 56 13.57 -7.72 0.45
CA THR A 56 14.21 -6.49 -0.06
C THR A 56 13.21 -5.37 -0.33
N LYS A 57 11.91 -5.69 -0.40
CA LYS A 57 10.82 -4.78 -0.77
C LYS A 57 10.94 -4.18 -2.18
N LEU A 58 11.86 -4.68 -3.00
CA LEU A 58 12.01 -4.29 -4.40
C LEU A 58 10.92 -4.92 -5.27
N TRP A 59 10.33 -4.11 -6.14
CA TRP A 59 9.32 -4.56 -7.09
C TRP A 59 9.91 -5.36 -8.23
N TYR A 60 9.20 -6.39 -8.65
CA TYR A 60 9.55 -7.13 -9.85
C TYR A 60 8.88 -6.52 -11.09
N PRO A 61 9.59 -6.45 -12.23
CA PRO A 61 8.96 -6.23 -13.53
C PRO A 61 7.99 -7.37 -13.87
N SER A 62 6.86 -7.07 -14.51
CA SER A 62 5.84 -8.08 -14.86
C SER A 62 6.39 -9.20 -15.75
N ALA A 63 7.27 -8.86 -16.70
CA ALA A 63 7.90 -9.80 -17.62
C ALA A 63 9.11 -10.54 -17.02
N TYR A 64 9.44 -10.30 -15.74
CA TYR A 64 10.54 -11.01 -15.08
C TYR A 64 10.19 -12.49 -14.94
N HIS A 65 11.09 -13.37 -15.39
CA HIS A 65 10.91 -14.81 -15.27
C HIS A 65 11.14 -15.23 -13.82
N LEU A 66 10.22 -16.02 -13.28
CA LEU A 66 10.34 -16.55 -11.93
C LEU A 66 11.54 -17.48 -11.85
N GLU A 67 12.45 -17.17 -10.93
CA GLU A 67 13.54 -18.06 -10.60
C GLU A 67 12.99 -19.26 -9.84
N MET A 68 13.36 -20.47 -10.27
CA MET A 68 13.02 -21.71 -9.57
C MET A 68 13.93 -21.88 -8.34
N LYS A 69 13.77 -20.99 -7.36
CA LYS A 69 14.38 -21.09 -6.03
C LYS A 69 13.37 -21.69 -5.05
N ASP A 70 13.86 -22.33 -4.01
CA ASP A 70 12.98 -22.88 -2.98
C ASP A 70 12.35 -21.74 -2.17
N LYS A 71 11.01 -21.77 -2.08
CA LYS A 71 10.19 -20.86 -1.28
C LYS A 71 10.41 -19.37 -1.61
N ASN A 72 10.17 -19.00 -2.87
CA ASN A 72 10.08 -17.58 -3.22
C ASN A 72 8.97 -16.90 -2.40
N LYS A 73 9.29 -15.76 -1.80
CA LYS A 73 8.36 -14.99 -0.96
C LYS A 73 8.11 -13.62 -1.55
N PHE A 74 6.84 -13.29 -1.74
CA PHE A 74 6.39 -12.05 -2.37
C PHE A 74 5.37 -11.32 -1.50
N ASP A 75 5.36 -9.99 -1.55
CA ASP A 75 4.20 -9.20 -1.15
C ASP A 75 3.39 -8.87 -2.41
N PHE A 76 2.11 -9.25 -2.43
CA PHE A 76 1.15 -8.80 -3.45
C PHE A 76 0.50 -7.51 -2.99
N ARG A 77 0.51 -6.49 -3.85
CA ARG A 77 0.10 -5.14 -3.45
C ARG A 77 -0.46 -4.36 -4.62
N LEU A 78 -1.41 -3.47 -4.33
CA LEU A 78 -1.82 -2.43 -5.28
C LEU A 78 -0.68 -1.42 -5.35
N ARG A 79 -0.03 -1.35 -6.51
CA ARG A 79 1.12 -0.49 -6.80
C ARG A 79 0.71 0.76 -7.56
N PHE A 80 -0.16 0.61 -8.55
CA PHE A 80 -0.62 1.71 -9.41
C PHE A 80 -1.99 2.17 -8.93
N LYS A 81 -2.03 3.29 -8.20
CA LYS A 81 -3.28 3.83 -7.67
C LYS A 81 -4.18 4.32 -8.81
N PRO A 82 -5.46 3.95 -8.84
CA PRO A 82 -6.38 4.51 -9.81
C PRO A 82 -6.66 5.98 -9.49
N SER A 83 -6.98 6.77 -10.52
CA SER A 83 -7.35 8.18 -10.37
C SER A 83 -8.64 8.40 -9.56
N SER A 84 -9.48 7.37 -9.39
CA SER A 84 -10.70 7.44 -8.60
C SER A 84 -10.98 6.11 -7.88
N LEU A 85 -11.01 6.16 -6.54
CA LEU A 85 -11.40 5.02 -5.71
C LEU A 85 -12.88 4.66 -5.86
N GLN A 86 -13.74 5.65 -6.15
CA GLN A 86 -15.16 5.40 -6.44
C GLN A 86 -15.33 4.58 -7.71
N ARG A 87 -14.57 4.93 -8.75
CA ARG A 87 -14.56 4.15 -9.99
C ARG A 87 -14.02 2.74 -9.74
N LEU A 88 -12.96 2.60 -8.94
CA LEU A 88 -12.45 1.28 -8.56
C LEU A 88 -13.52 0.44 -7.86
N LYS A 89 -14.24 1.00 -6.88
CA LYS A 89 -15.32 0.32 -6.15
C LYS A 89 -16.43 -0.18 -7.09
N HIS A 90 -16.79 0.60 -8.10
CA HIS A 90 -17.81 0.23 -9.07
C HIS A 90 -17.34 -0.85 -10.06
N VAL A 91 -16.09 -0.76 -10.51
CA VAL A 91 -15.51 -1.71 -11.48
C VAL A 91 -15.14 -3.05 -10.81
N ASP A 92 -14.58 -2.99 -9.61
CA ASP A 92 -14.09 -4.16 -8.88
C ASP A 92 -14.04 -3.89 -7.36
N VAL A 93 -15.10 -4.34 -6.68
CA VAL A 93 -15.22 -4.20 -5.21
C VAL A 93 -14.15 -4.98 -4.45
N ASN A 94 -13.65 -6.10 -4.99
CA ASN A 94 -12.61 -6.89 -4.34
C ASN A 94 -11.26 -6.17 -4.38
N ALA A 95 -10.94 -5.52 -5.50
CA ALA A 95 -9.76 -4.67 -5.60
C ALA A 95 -9.84 -3.44 -4.69
N TYR A 96 -11.03 -2.83 -4.59
CA TYR A 96 -11.28 -1.72 -3.65
C TYR A 96 -11.09 -2.15 -2.19
N ASP A 97 -11.70 -3.27 -1.79
CA ASP A 97 -11.57 -3.81 -0.44
C ASP A 97 -10.12 -4.22 -0.13
N TYR A 98 -9.40 -4.76 -1.11
CA TYR A 98 -7.97 -5.03 -0.98
C TYR A 98 -7.18 -3.76 -0.69
N TYR A 99 -7.44 -2.68 -1.43
CA TYR A 99 -6.77 -1.40 -1.24
C TYR A 99 -7.05 -0.82 0.15
N PHE A 100 -8.30 -0.93 0.63
CA PHE A 100 -8.66 -0.57 2.01
C PHE A 100 -7.80 -1.34 3.02
N GLN A 101 -7.68 -2.66 2.89
CA GLN A 101 -6.87 -3.46 3.82
C GLN A 101 -5.38 -3.11 3.73
N GLN A 102 -4.88 -2.82 2.53
CA GLN A 102 -3.50 -2.38 2.33
C GLN A 102 -3.22 -1.05 3.03
N ALA A 103 -4.04 -0.03 2.80
CA ALA A 103 -3.90 1.27 3.44
C ALA A 103 -4.00 1.14 4.97
N ARG A 104 -4.99 0.39 5.45
CA ARG A 104 -5.19 0.11 6.87
C ARG A 104 -3.96 -0.54 7.51
N SER A 105 -3.44 -1.61 6.91
CA SER A 105 -2.25 -2.32 7.41
C SER A 105 -1.04 -1.40 7.48
N ASP A 106 -0.81 -0.60 6.43
CA ASP A 106 0.31 0.34 6.40
C ASP A 106 0.18 1.45 7.46
N VAL A 107 -1.03 1.97 7.70
CA VAL A 107 -1.29 2.94 8.79
C VAL A 107 -1.01 2.31 10.16
N MET A 108 -1.47 1.08 10.39
CA MET A 108 -1.28 0.36 11.65
C MET A 108 0.20 0.11 11.97
N ASP A 109 0.99 -0.19 10.93
CA ASP A 109 2.43 -0.46 11.01
C ASP A 109 3.31 0.80 10.88
N ASN A 110 2.72 2.00 10.76
CA ASN A 110 3.46 3.26 10.57
C ASN A 110 4.36 3.25 9.31
N LYS A 111 3.84 2.70 8.20
CA LYS A 111 4.52 2.57 6.90
C LYS A 111 4.15 3.67 5.91
N VAL A 112 3.38 4.68 6.32
CA VAL A 112 2.94 5.80 5.46
C VAL A 112 3.64 7.09 5.93
N PRO A 113 4.73 7.52 5.26
CA PRO A 113 5.56 8.61 5.79
C PRO A 113 4.86 9.97 5.86
N ASP A 114 3.90 10.24 4.96
CA ASP A 114 3.12 11.48 4.96
C ASP A 114 2.28 11.65 6.26
N ILE A 115 1.93 10.54 6.94
CA ILE A 115 1.11 10.57 8.15
C ILE A 115 2.00 10.75 9.38
N VAL A 116 2.29 12.01 9.70
CA VAL A 116 3.05 12.37 10.91
C VAL A 116 2.12 12.46 12.13
N TYR A 117 2.46 11.74 13.21
CA TYR A 117 1.66 11.67 14.44
C TYR A 117 1.24 13.03 15.00
N GLU A 118 2.19 13.96 15.16
CA GLU A 118 1.94 15.28 15.77
C GLU A 118 0.93 16.12 14.98
N ARG A 119 0.78 15.86 13.66
CA ARG A 119 -0.15 16.57 12.79
C ARG A 119 -1.51 15.88 12.68
N HIS A 120 -1.52 14.55 12.76
CA HIS A 120 -2.69 13.73 12.41
C HIS A 120 -3.23 12.89 13.58
N LYS A 121 -2.93 13.29 14.83
CA LYS A 121 -3.29 12.51 16.02
C LYS A 121 -4.79 12.22 16.11
N GLN A 122 -5.64 13.21 15.86
CA GLN A 122 -7.09 13.04 16.01
C GLN A 122 -7.65 12.15 14.90
N GLU A 123 -7.17 12.34 13.69
CA GLU A 123 -7.53 11.60 12.49
C GLU A 123 -7.10 10.13 12.60
N LEU A 124 -5.90 9.85 13.12
CA LEU A 124 -5.43 8.48 13.40
C LEU A 124 -6.33 7.74 14.39
N ILE A 125 -6.79 8.43 15.45
CA ILE A 125 -7.77 7.87 16.39
C ILE A 125 -9.11 7.65 15.69
N GLY A 126 -9.55 8.62 14.86
CA GLY A 126 -10.77 8.52 14.06
C GLY A 126 -10.76 7.36 13.07
N LEU A 127 -9.63 7.11 12.41
CA LEU A 127 -9.43 5.95 11.54
C LEU A 127 -9.59 4.65 12.33
N GLY A 128 -8.97 4.55 13.51
CA GLY A 128 -9.11 3.36 14.34
C GLY A 128 -10.52 3.15 14.88
N VAL A 129 -11.23 4.21 15.29
CA VAL A 129 -12.65 4.14 15.67
C VAL A 129 -13.52 3.67 14.50
N SER A 130 -13.26 4.21 13.30
CA SER A 130 -13.96 3.80 12.08
C SER A 130 -13.74 2.31 11.79
N ASP A 131 -12.51 1.84 11.96
CA ASP A 131 -12.17 0.44 11.77
C ASP A 131 -12.79 -0.50 12.81
N MET A 132 -12.83 -0.08 14.08
CA MET A 132 -13.57 -0.78 15.14
C MET A 132 -15.05 -0.92 14.77
N TYR A 133 -15.68 0.17 14.33
CA TYR A 133 -17.08 0.17 13.93
C TYR A 133 -17.34 -0.71 12.69
N ARG A 134 -16.45 -0.66 11.67
CA ARG A 134 -16.50 -1.58 10.52
C ARG A 134 -16.51 -3.03 10.99
N VAL A 135 -15.62 -3.41 11.89
CA VAL A 135 -15.51 -4.78 12.40
C VAL A 135 -16.76 -5.20 13.19
N MET A 136 -17.35 -4.29 13.96
CA MET A 136 -18.65 -4.54 14.61
C MET A 136 -19.72 -4.89 13.58
N LEU A 137 -19.77 -4.18 12.44
CA LEU A 137 -20.74 -4.42 11.38
C LEU A 137 -20.49 -5.72 10.61
N GLU A 138 -19.26 -5.96 10.17
CA GLU A 138 -18.91 -7.12 9.34
C GLU A 138 -18.93 -8.43 10.11
N LYS A 139 -18.41 -8.43 11.35
CA LYS A 139 -18.33 -9.63 12.19
C LYS A 139 -19.50 -9.76 13.17
N ARG A 140 -20.43 -8.79 13.18
CA ARG A 140 -21.57 -8.72 14.12
C ARG A 140 -21.12 -8.81 15.59
N LEU A 141 -20.00 -8.17 15.91
CA LEU A 141 -19.44 -8.20 17.26
C LEU A 141 -20.06 -7.13 18.15
N PRO A 142 -20.31 -7.42 19.44
CA PRO A 142 -20.74 -6.41 20.41
C PRO A 142 -19.71 -5.30 20.57
N ARG A 143 -20.19 -4.08 20.86
CA ARG A 143 -19.32 -2.90 21.06
C ARG A 143 -18.31 -3.14 22.17
N GLU A 144 -18.74 -3.75 23.27
CA GLU A 144 -17.95 -4.02 24.45
C GLU A 144 -16.75 -4.92 24.14
N THR A 145 -16.97 -5.94 23.29
CA THR A 145 -15.93 -6.84 22.81
C THR A 145 -14.88 -6.06 22.03
N VAL A 146 -15.31 -5.26 21.04
CA VAL A 146 -14.39 -4.49 20.19
C VAL A 146 -13.65 -3.41 20.99
N GLU A 147 -14.32 -2.73 21.92
CA GLU A 147 -13.72 -1.73 22.82
C GLU A 147 -12.66 -2.32 23.74
N SER A 148 -12.87 -3.53 24.26
CA SER A 148 -11.87 -4.19 25.10
C SER A 148 -10.59 -4.54 24.32
N GLU A 149 -10.71 -4.77 23.02
CA GLU A 149 -9.61 -5.09 22.10
C GLU A 149 -9.12 -3.90 21.26
N TYR A 150 -9.41 -2.65 21.67
CA TYR A 150 -9.13 -1.44 20.87
C TYR A 150 -7.70 -1.35 20.30
N ARG A 151 -6.71 -1.94 20.99
CA ARG A 151 -5.30 -1.94 20.57
C ARG A 151 -5.07 -2.64 19.22
N LYS A 152 -5.97 -3.52 18.78
CA LYS A 152 -5.90 -4.18 17.46
C LYS A 152 -6.23 -3.24 16.30
N TYR A 153 -6.87 -2.11 16.57
CA TYR A 153 -7.43 -1.21 15.56
C TYR A 153 -6.82 0.19 15.60
N ILE A 154 -6.01 0.50 16.62
CA ILE A 154 -5.38 1.80 16.80
C ILE A 154 -3.90 1.71 16.39
N PRO A 155 -3.40 2.66 15.57
CA PRO A 155 -2.02 2.65 15.11
C PRO A 155 -1.02 2.58 16.25
N ARG A 156 0.05 1.77 16.08
CA ARG A 156 1.03 1.50 17.14
C ARG A 156 1.63 2.77 17.74
N GLU A 157 1.85 3.79 16.92
CA GLU A 157 2.41 5.07 17.35
C GLU A 157 1.48 5.83 18.31
N CYS A 158 0.16 5.72 18.11
CA CYS A 158 -0.83 6.31 19.02
C CYS A 158 -0.83 5.61 20.39
N ILE A 159 -0.75 4.27 20.39
CA ILE A 159 -0.68 3.47 21.62
C ILE A 159 0.59 3.84 22.41
N LYS A 160 1.75 3.88 21.75
CA LYS A 160 3.03 4.18 22.39
C LYS A 160 3.05 5.54 23.08
N ARG A 161 2.53 6.59 22.44
CA ARG A 161 2.61 7.97 22.95
C ARG A 161 1.50 8.32 23.94
N HIS A 162 0.31 7.73 23.84
CA HIS A 162 -0.87 8.20 24.60
C HIS A 162 -1.83 7.11 25.09
N ALA A 163 -1.40 5.87 25.29
CA ALA A 163 -2.26 4.73 25.69
C ALA A 163 -3.37 5.05 26.72
N PHE A 164 -3.08 5.86 27.75
CA PHE A 164 -4.04 6.19 28.81
C PHE A 164 -5.17 7.14 28.38
N PHE A 165 -4.95 7.98 27.36
CA PHE A 165 -5.87 9.04 26.96
C PHE A 165 -6.75 8.67 25.76
N ILE A 166 -6.53 7.52 25.13
CA ILE A 166 -7.22 7.13 23.88
C ILE A 166 -8.57 6.44 24.16
N LYS A 167 -8.69 5.76 25.30
CA LYS A 167 -9.87 4.92 25.62
C LYS A 167 -11.17 5.74 25.74
N LYS A 168 -11.13 6.89 26.43
CA LYS A 168 -12.31 7.75 26.61
C LYS A 168 -12.81 8.37 25.29
N PRO A 169 -11.93 8.93 24.42
CA PRO A 169 -12.31 9.35 23.07
C PRO A 169 -12.94 8.23 22.23
N ILE A 170 -12.34 7.03 22.22
CA ILE A 170 -12.85 5.88 21.46
C ILE A 170 -14.28 5.53 21.92
N HIS A 171 -14.48 5.38 23.23
CA HIS A 171 -15.77 5.03 23.82
C HIS A 171 -16.85 6.07 23.49
N ASN A 172 -16.51 7.36 23.63
CA ASN A 172 -17.44 8.45 23.31
C ASN A 172 -17.81 8.50 21.82
N ALA A 173 -16.85 8.22 20.94
CA ALA A 173 -17.09 8.23 19.50
C ALA A 173 -17.95 7.02 19.07
N LEU A 174 -17.62 5.81 19.51
CA LEU A 174 -18.39 4.60 19.18
C LEU A 174 -19.84 4.64 19.70
N ARG A 175 -20.09 5.32 20.83
CA ARG A 175 -21.45 5.57 21.32
C ARG A 175 -22.28 6.46 20.39
N LYS A 176 -21.65 7.43 19.72
CA LYS A 176 -22.31 8.40 18.85
C LYS A 176 -22.52 7.89 17.43
N ILE A 177 -21.70 6.94 16.98
CA ILE A 177 -21.79 6.40 15.62
C ILE A 177 -22.88 5.31 15.56
N SER A 178 -23.81 5.47 14.63
CA SER A 178 -24.87 4.49 14.33
C SER A 178 -25.46 4.75 12.94
N GLY A 179 -26.13 3.76 12.35
CA GLY A 179 -26.92 3.93 11.12
C GLY A 179 -26.17 3.82 9.80
N TYR A 180 -24.89 3.42 9.81
CA TYR A 180 -24.09 3.23 8.59
C TYR A 180 -23.75 1.77 8.33
N ASP A 181 -23.54 1.40 7.06
CA ASP A 181 -23.04 0.10 6.66
C ASP A 181 -21.50 0.07 6.58
N ALA A 182 -20.93 -1.15 6.51
CA ALA A 182 -19.48 -1.34 6.49
C ALA A 182 -18.80 -0.73 5.25
N ASN A 183 -19.48 -0.71 4.10
CA ASN A 183 -18.93 -0.16 2.85
C ASN A 183 -18.81 1.36 2.93
N TYR A 184 -19.80 2.02 3.51
CA TYR A 184 -19.74 3.45 3.81
C TYR A 184 -18.59 3.76 4.77
N VAL A 185 -18.41 2.96 5.82
CA VAL A 185 -17.33 3.17 6.79
C VAL A 185 -15.94 3.01 6.16
N LYS A 186 -15.72 1.98 5.32
CA LYS A 186 -14.48 1.84 4.54
C LYS A 186 -14.22 3.04 3.64
N GLU A 187 -15.27 3.58 3.03
CA GLU A 187 -15.18 4.75 2.16
C GLU A 187 -14.79 6.02 2.93
N GLN A 188 -15.39 6.27 4.09
CA GLN A 188 -15.00 7.40 4.94
C GLN A 188 -13.57 7.24 5.48
N TYR A 189 -13.17 6.00 5.80
CA TYR A 189 -11.79 5.70 6.17
C TYR A 189 -10.82 6.09 5.05
N LEU A 190 -11.06 5.61 3.82
CA LEU A 190 -10.17 5.90 2.69
C LEU A 190 -10.16 7.38 2.31
N LYS A 191 -11.31 8.08 2.37
CA LYS A 191 -11.36 9.53 2.15
C LYS A 191 -10.48 10.28 3.15
N GLN A 192 -10.63 9.98 4.45
CA GLN A 192 -9.81 10.61 5.48
C GLN A 192 -8.33 10.25 5.33
N PHE A 193 -8.03 9.01 4.94
CA PHE A 193 -6.68 8.57 4.64
C PHE A 193 -6.05 9.34 3.47
N GLU A 194 -6.77 9.56 2.37
CA GLU A 194 -6.30 10.35 1.23
C GLU A 194 -6.04 11.82 1.59
N CYS A 195 -6.83 12.40 2.51
CA CYS A 195 -6.56 13.74 3.02
C CYS A 195 -5.23 13.83 3.79
N MET A 196 -4.88 12.79 4.55
CA MET A 196 -3.63 12.76 5.33
C MET A 196 -2.40 12.34 4.52
N ALA A 197 -2.60 11.50 3.49
CA ALA A 197 -1.55 10.94 2.66
C ALA A 197 -1.90 11.07 1.16
N PRO A 198 -1.97 12.30 0.63
CA PRO A 198 -2.44 12.53 -0.74
C PRO A 198 -1.52 11.91 -1.80
N ASN A 199 -0.24 11.73 -1.50
CA ASN A 199 0.71 11.12 -2.42
C ASN A 199 0.70 9.59 -2.36
N TYR A 200 0.01 8.97 -1.41
CA TYR A 200 0.03 7.52 -1.25
C TYR A 200 -0.75 6.83 -2.37
N PRO A 201 -0.23 5.73 -2.95
CA PRO A 201 1.12 5.21 -2.78
C PRO A 201 2.12 5.99 -3.66
N TYR A 202 3.31 6.20 -3.13
CA TYR A 202 4.45 6.68 -3.88
C TYR A 202 5.68 5.83 -3.55
N GLU A 203 6.67 5.88 -4.44
CA GLU A 203 7.94 5.19 -4.28
C GLU A 203 9.07 6.21 -4.27
N GLU A 204 10.06 6.01 -3.42
CA GLU A 204 11.27 6.84 -3.34
C GLU A 204 12.52 6.04 -3.68
N TYR A 205 13.41 6.66 -4.45
CA TYR A 205 14.63 6.05 -4.95
C TYR A 205 15.80 7.01 -4.81
N GLU A 206 16.86 6.59 -4.12
CA GLU A 206 18.13 7.30 -4.13
C GLU A 206 18.83 7.09 -5.48
N ALA A 207 19.28 8.18 -6.11
CA ALA A 207 19.92 8.14 -7.41
C ALA A 207 21.07 9.18 -7.50
N LEU A 208 21.97 8.93 -8.45
CA LEU A 208 22.92 9.94 -8.93
C LEU A 208 22.38 10.54 -10.23
N MET A 209 21.96 11.80 -10.16
CA MET A 209 21.45 12.54 -11.30
C MET A 209 22.59 13.29 -11.98
N ASP A 210 22.81 12.95 -13.25
CA ASP A 210 23.73 13.67 -14.12
C ASP A 210 23.17 15.07 -14.44
N ARG A 211 24.00 16.11 -14.31
CA ARG A 211 23.63 17.52 -14.56
C ARG A 211 24.30 18.07 -15.81
N GLY A 212 24.76 17.18 -16.69
CA GLY A 212 25.48 17.53 -17.90
C GLY A 212 26.98 17.71 -17.65
N LEU A 213 27.70 17.94 -18.75
CA LEU A 213 29.17 17.86 -18.83
C LEU A 213 29.94 18.77 -17.85
N GLN A 214 29.32 19.86 -17.37
CA GLN A 214 29.99 20.88 -16.55
C GLN A 214 29.78 20.70 -15.04
N ASN A 215 28.89 19.80 -14.63
CA ASN A 215 28.54 19.63 -13.21
C ASN A 215 28.72 18.17 -12.78
N PRO A 216 29.30 17.92 -11.59
CA PRO A 216 29.39 16.56 -11.06
C PRO A 216 27.97 16.00 -10.83
N PRO A 217 27.77 14.67 -10.97
CA PRO A 217 26.50 14.04 -10.64
C PRO A 217 26.09 14.35 -9.19
N ALA A 218 24.85 14.75 -9.01
CA ALA A 218 24.31 15.06 -7.69
C ALA A 218 23.55 13.85 -7.13
N LYS A 219 23.70 13.59 -5.83
CA LYS A 219 22.81 12.65 -5.13
C LYS A 219 21.44 13.31 -5.01
N VAL A 220 20.40 12.58 -5.41
CA VAL A 220 19.01 13.01 -5.32
C VAL A 220 18.14 11.88 -4.80
N ILE A 221 17.02 12.24 -4.20
CA ILE A 221 15.91 11.34 -3.93
C ILE A 221 14.86 11.60 -5.00
N LEU A 222 14.57 10.60 -5.81
CA LEU A 222 13.46 10.59 -6.75
C LEU A 222 12.20 10.12 -6.02
N ARG A 223 11.07 10.76 -6.28
CA ARG A 223 9.75 10.33 -5.83
C ARG A 223 8.86 10.13 -7.04
N VAL A 224 8.22 8.96 -7.12
CA VAL A 224 7.31 8.61 -8.21
C VAL A 224 5.93 8.31 -7.61
N ASN A 225 4.91 8.98 -8.11
CA ASN A 225 3.51 8.67 -7.81
C ASN A 225 2.72 8.46 -9.12
N VAL A 226 1.40 8.37 -9.04
CA VAL A 226 0.53 8.16 -10.22
C VAL A 226 0.54 9.32 -11.22
N ASN A 227 0.86 10.54 -10.79
CA ASN A 227 0.72 11.74 -11.60
C ASN A 227 2.06 12.23 -12.15
N GLU A 228 3.14 12.12 -11.38
CA GLU A 228 4.39 12.81 -11.69
C GLU A 228 5.63 12.15 -11.06
N ILE A 229 6.78 12.55 -11.60
CA ILE A 229 8.10 12.26 -11.06
C ILE A 229 8.67 13.56 -10.48
N LYS A 230 9.09 13.52 -9.22
CA LYS A 230 9.78 14.62 -8.54
C LYS A 230 11.16 14.19 -8.09
N TYR A 231 12.03 15.17 -7.85
CA TYR A 231 13.31 14.94 -7.18
C TYR A 231 13.60 16.00 -6.14
N SER A 232 14.46 15.66 -5.18
CA SER A 232 15.05 16.60 -4.22
C SER A 232 16.50 16.22 -3.93
N GLU A 233 17.39 17.20 -3.80
CA GLU A 233 18.83 16.97 -3.55
C GLU A 233 19.11 16.58 -2.10
N THR A 234 18.30 17.09 -1.19
CA THR A 234 18.40 16.87 0.26
C THR A 234 17.00 16.82 0.86
N LEU A 235 16.87 16.30 2.08
CA LEU A 235 15.61 16.34 2.82
C LEU A 235 15.14 17.78 3.14
N ALA A 236 16.04 18.76 3.07
CA ALA A 236 15.75 20.17 3.35
C ALA A 236 15.36 20.97 2.11
N THR A 237 15.68 20.48 0.90
CA THR A 237 15.34 21.18 -0.35
C THR A 237 13.90 20.90 -0.76
N PRO A 238 13.19 21.88 -1.33
CA PRO A 238 11.85 21.67 -1.85
C PRO A 238 11.89 20.67 -3.01
N TRP A 239 10.82 19.89 -3.14
CA TRP A 239 10.65 18.97 -4.26
C TRP A 239 10.50 19.74 -5.57
N THR A 240 11.26 19.32 -6.59
CA THR A 240 11.16 19.84 -7.95
C THR A 240 10.49 18.78 -8.84
N THR A 241 9.48 19.17 -9.61
CA THR A 241 8.86 18.29 -10.60
C THR A 241 9.79 18.10 -11.79
N LEU A 242 10.10 16.84 -12.10
CA LEU A 242 10.88 16.46 -13.27
C LEU A 242 9.98 16.43 -14.52
N CYS A 243 8.85 15.72 -14.44
CA CYS A 243 7.81 15.64 -15.46
C CYS A 243 6.53 15.01 -14.91
N ALA A 244 5.41 15.17 -15.60
CA ALA A 244 4.23 14.33 -15.38
C ALA A 244 4.44 12.94 -15.99
N ILE A 245 3.71 11.93 -15.50
CA ILE A 245 3.76 10.57 -16.07
C ILE A 245 3.28 10.57 -17.52
N GLU A 246 2.31 11.42 -17.86
CA GLU A 246 1.77 11.56 -19.23
C GLU A 246 2.75 12.21 -20.22
N ASP A 247 3.77 12.93 -19.72
CA ASP A 247 4.79 13.56 -20.57
C ASP A 247 5.90 12.59 -21.00
N LEU A 248 5.95 11.39 -20.41
CA LEU A 248 7.01 10.42 -20.68
C LEU A 248 6.83 9.77 -22.06
N CYS A 249 7.80 10.00 -22.95
CA CYS A 249 7.82 9.34 -24.26
C CYS A 249 8.45 7.94 -24.21
N PHE A 250 9.62 7.80 -23.58
CA PHE A 250 10.34 6.53 -23.46
C PHE A 250 11.29 6.53 -22.26
N VAL A 251 11.57 5.34 -21.73
CA VAL A 251 12.56 5.11 -20.68
C VAL A 251 13.60 4.14 -21.22
N SER A 252 14.88 4.52 -21.14
CA SER A 252 15.99 3.67 -21.59
C SER A 252 16.94 3.38 -20.44
N ILE A 253 17.41 2.14 -20.34
CA ILE A 253 18.40 1.71 -19.35
C ILE A 253 19.72 1.48 -20.08
N ARG A 254 20.80 2.10 -19.60
CA ARG A 254 22.16 1.94 -20.15
C ARG A 254 23.11 1.48 -19.05
N PHE A 255 23.98 0.54 -19.38
CA PHE A 255 25.03 0.10 -18.47
C PHE A 255 26.21 1.09 -18.54
N LYS A 256 26.62 1.63 -17.39
CA LYS A 256 27.90 2.34 -17.29
C LYS A 256 29.00 1.29 -17.06
N ILE A 257 29.85 1.11 -18.06
CA ILE A 257 31.09 0.33 -17.92
C ILE A 257 32.12 1.27 -17.30
N TYR A 258 32.50 1.02 -16.05
CA TYR A 258 33.66 1.68 -15.44
C TYR A 258 34.89 0.90 -15.91
N TYR A 259 35.73 1.55 -16.72
CA TYR A 259 37.07 1.05 -17.09
C TYR A 259 38.09 1.42 -16.02
#